data_AF-A0AAV7YDF6-F1
#
_entry.id   AF-A0AAV7YDF6-F1
#
_cell.length_a   1.000
_cell.length_b   1.000
_cell.length_c   1.000
_cell.angle_alpha   90.00
_cell.angle_beta   90.00
_cell.angle_gamma   90.00
#
_symmetry.space_group_name_H-M   'P 1'
#
loop_
_entity.id
_entity.type
_entity.pdbx_description
1 polymer ?
#
loop_
_entity_poly.entity_id
_entity_poly.type
_entity_poly.pdbx_seq_one_letter_code
_entity_poly.pdbx_strand_id
1 'polypeptide(L)'
;MNYLKQSYSTITKMTNTSLVTNLVQKLIKQNVQPLNLETHKKLLKEAGDPLQNYETNTSGDIKVWKMEKKYLIEEFDSRSKNYWVRTMENQEQIKKFVKNRLETYENQWNGCGCRVHYSDIFED
;
A
#
# COMPACT_ATOMS: atom_id res chain seq x y z
N MET A 1 -16.35 22.85 13.52
CA MET A 1 -15.92 23.27 12.16
C MET A 1 -16.09 22.06 11.26
N ASN A 2 -16.97 22.19 10.28
CA ASN A 2 -17.39 21.13 9.36
C ASN A 2 -16.29 20.80 8.35
N TYR A 3 -15.89 19.53 8.23
CA TYR A 3 -15.50 18.94 6.95
C TYR A 3 -15.84 17.43 6.94
N LEU A 4 -17.09 17.12 6.56
CA LEU A 4 -17.47 15.82 6.04
C LEU A 4 -16.92 15.69 4.61
N LYS A 5 -16.16 14.62 4.33
CA LYS A 5 -16.09 13.96 3.01
C LYS A 5 -15.41 12.58 3.15
N GLN A 6 -16.06 11.65 3.85
CA GLN A 6 -15.91 10.24 3.53
C GLN A 6 -16.62 9.99 2.19
N SER A 7 -15.85 10.03 1.10
CA SER A 7 -16.34 9.52 -0.17
C SER A 7 -16.11 8.01 -0.19
N TYR A 8 -17.10 7.26 0.30
CA TYR A 8 -17.27 5.87 -0.11
C TYR A 8 -17.69 5.88 -1.58
N SER A 9 -16.73 5.88 -2.50
CA SER A 9 -17.01 5.65 -3.91
C SER A 9 -17.25 4.16 -4.12
N THR A 10 -18.54 3.87 -4.31
CA THR A 10 -19.12 2.86 -5.19
C THR A 10 -18.14 1.87 -5.83
N ILE A 11 -18.41 0.59 -5.55
CA ILE A 11 -18.02 -0.61 -6.31
C ILE A 11 -17.67 -0.28 -7.77
N THR A 12 -16.37 -0.15 -8.07
CA THR A 12 -15.91 -0.05 -9.45
C THR A 12 -15.68 -1.45 -9.98
N LYS A 13 -16.47 -1.75 -11.00
CA LYS A 13 -16.58 -3.02 -11.72
C LYS A 13 -15.24 -3.51 -12.25
N MET A 14 -15.13 -4.84 -12.23
CA MET A 14 -14.19 -5.69 -12.98
C MET A 14 -13.86 -5.10 -14.36
N THR A 15 -12.57 -4.94 -14.66
CA THR A 15 -12.09 -4.88 -16.05
C THR A 15 -10.76 -5.62 -16.21
N ASN A 16 -10.78 -6.62 -17.11
CA ASN A 16 -9.68 -7.37 -17.74
C ASN A 16 -8.85 -8.38 -16.92
N THR A 17 -9.51 -9.49 -16.64
CA THR A 17 -9.19 -10.62 -15.76
C THR A 17 -8.18 -11.66 -16.28
N SER A 18 -7.32 -11.38 -17.26
CA SER A 18 -6.40 -12.40 -17.82
C SER A 18 -4.93 -12.20 -17.40
N LEU A 19 -4.38 -10.99 -17.57
CA LEU A 19 -2.97 -10.71 -17.29
C LEU A 19 -2.72 -10.27 -15.85
N VAL A 20 -3.61 -9.45 -15.29
CA VAL A 20 -3.60 -9.08 -13.86
C VAL A 20 -3.70 -10.32 -13.01
N THR A 21 -4.60 -11.24 -13.37
CA THR A 21 -4.80 -12.48 -12.63
C THR A 21 -3.53 -13.33 -12.62
N ASN A 22 -2.78 -13.40 -13.73
CA ASN A 22 -1.50 -14.12 -13.76
C ASN A 22 -0.40 -13.42 -12.95
N LEU A 23 -0.27 -12.10 -13.06
CA LEU A 23 0.70 -11.33 -12.29
C LEU A 23 0.38 -11.39 -10.79
N VAL A 24 -0.87 -11.13 -10.42
CA VAL A 24 -1.37 -11.18 -9.05
C VAL A 24 -1.29 -12.61 -8.51
N GLN A 25 -1.63 -13.66 -9.28
CA GLN A 25 -1.43 -15.05 -8.84
C GLN A 25 0.04 -15.38 -8.62
N LYS A 26 0.95 -14.88 -9.47
CA LYS A 26 2.39 -15.02 -9.28
C LYS A 26 2.86 -14.31 -8.02
N LEU A 27 2.35 -13.11 -7.74
CA LEU A 27 2.63 -12.35 -6.52
C LEU A 27 2.03 -13.02 -5.27
N ILE A 28 0.80 -13.54 -5.35
CA ILE A 28 0.15 -14.31 -4.27
C ILE A 28 0.97 -15.56 -3.92
N LYS A 29 1.58 -16.20 -4.92
CA LYS A 29 2.43 -17.38 -4.71
C LYS A 29 3.77 -17.03 -4.05
N GLN A 30 4.22 -15.78 -4.14
CA GLN A 30 5.53 -15.34 -3.67
C GLN A 30 5.38 -14.13 -2.74
N ASN A 31 5.39 -14.39 -1.44
CA ASN A 31 5.01 -13.51 -0.34
C ASN A 31 5.55 -12.05 -0.41
N VAL A 32 6.73 -11.84 -1.01
CA VAL A 32 7.33 -10.51 -1.22
C VAL A 32 8.06 -10.49 -2.57
N GLN A 33 7.80 -9.48 -3.41
CA GLN A 33 8.55 -9.30 -4.66
C GLN A 33 8.92 -7.85 -4.94
N PRO A 34 10.12 -7.60 -5.50
CA PRO A 34 10.41 -6.34 -6.15
C PRO A 34 9.66 -6.25 -7.48
N LEU A 35 8.90 -5.18 -7.66
CA LEU A 35 8.32 -4.76 -8.92
C LEU A 35 9.27 -3.79 -9.62
N ASN A 36 9.64 -4.13 -10.85
CA ASN A 36 10.26 -3.16 -11.74
C ASN A 36 9.22 -2.11 -12.18
N LEU A 37 9.69 -0.96 -12.65
CA LEU A 37 8.84 0.18 -13.03
C LEU A 37 7.79 -0.16 -14.11
N GLU A 38 8.13 -1.04 -15.05
CA GLU A 38 7.20 -1.45 -16.11
C GLU A 38 6.03 -2.27 -15.54
N THR A 39 6.32 -3.21 -14.64
CA THR A 39 5.32 -4.05 -13.99
C THR A 39 4.46 -3.24 -13.04
N HIS A 40 5.06 -2.26 -12.34
CA HIS A 40 4.34 -1.29 -11.52
C HIS A 40 3.32 -0.48 -12.32
N LYS A 41 3.72 0.08 -13.46
CA LYS A 41 2.80 0.81 -14.35
C LYS A 41 1.64 -0.06 -14.85
N LYS A 42 1.91 -1.33 -15.15
CA LYS A 42 0.86 -2.29 -15.54
C LYS A 42 -0.10 -2.57 -14.37
N LEU A 43 0.41 -2.73 -13.15
CA LEU A 43 -0.41 -2.89 -11.95
C LEU A 43 -1.32 -1.68 -11.76
N LEU A 44 -0.78 -0.46 -11.79
CA LEU A 44 -1.55 0.77 -11.60
C LEU A 44 -2.65 0.97 -12.65
N LYS A 45 -2.34 0.68 -13.92
CA LYS A 45 -3.30 0.84 -15.01
C LYS A 45 -4.52 -0.07 -14.84
N GLU A 46 -4.32 -1.26 -14.28
CA GLU A 46 -5.34 -2.30 -14.22
C GLU A 46 -6.03 -2.40 -12.84
N ALA A 47 -5.32 -2.14 -11.75
CA ALA A 47 -5.88 -2.14 -10.39
C ALA A 47 -6.68 -0.88 -10.08
N GLY A 48 -6.46 0.21 -10.84
CA GLY A 48 -7.06 1.51 -10.58
C GLY A 48 -6.48 2.16 -9.33
N ASP A 49 -7.30 3.02 -8.70
CA ASP A 49 -6.88 3.79 -7.54
C ASP A 49 -6.71 2.88 -6.30
N PRO A 50 -5.70 3.17 -5.45
CA PRO A 50 -5.53 2.44 -4.20
C PRO A 50 -6.75 2.65 -3.28
N LEU A 51 -7.14 1.59 -2.57
CA LEU A 51 -8.16 1.66 -1.54
C LEU A 51 -7.75 2.60 -0.41
N GLN A 52 -6.47 2.55 -0.03
CA GLN A 52 -5.88 3.39 1.01
C GLN A 52 -4.48 3.83 0.59
N ASN A 53 -4.13 5.07 0.90
CA ASN A 53 -2.78 5.61 0.76
C ASN A 53 -2.32 6.14 2.13
N TYR A 54 -1.15 5.69 2.56
CA TYR A 54 -0.56 6.08 3.83
C TYR A 54 0.73 6.85 3.57
N GLU A 55 0.67 8.16 3.77
CA GLU A 55 1.81 9.05 3.59
C GLU A 55 2.86 8.79 4.66
N THR A 56 4.07 8.41 4.23
CA THR A 56 5.17 8.09 5.17
C THR A 56 6.13 9.25 5.39
N ASN A 57 6.04 10.32 4.59
CA ASN A 57 6.89 11.52 4.63
C ASN A 57 8.41 11.26 4.64
N THR A 58 8.85 10.04 4.33
CA THR A 58 10.25 9.60 4.50
C THR A 58 10.72 8.67 3.38
N SER A 59 9.93 7.66 3.01
CA SER A 59 10.34 6.59 2.07
C SER A 59 9.30 6.32 0.98
N GLY A 60 8.50 7.32 0.61
CA GLY A 60 7.36 7.15 -0.30
C GLY A 60 6.16 6.49 0.39
N ASP A 61 4.98 6.69 -0.18
CA ASP A 61 3.74 6.26 0.47
C ASP A 61 3.57 4.74 0.48
N ILE A 62 2.87 4.24 1.50
CA ILE A 62 2.40 2.85 1.53
C ILE A 62 1.01 2.82 0.93
N LYS A 63 0.83 2.08 -0.17
CA LYS A 63 -0.44 1.97 -0.87
C LYS A 63 -1.06 0.61 -0.67
N VAL A 64 -2.38 0.57 -0.53
CA VAL A 64 -3.14 -0.66 -0.35
C VAL A 64 -4.19 -0.77 -1.44
N TRP A 65 -4.20 -1.90 -2.13
CA TRP A 65 -5.27 -2.26 -3.06
C TRP A 65 -6.03 -3.47 -2.56
N LYS A 66 -7.33 -3.48 -2.82
CA LYS A 66 -8.19 -4.64 -2.57
C LYS A 66 -8.32 -5.45 -3.85
N MET A 67 -7.88 -6.69 -3.79
CA MET A 67 -8.12 -7.72 -4.80
C MET A 67 -9.27 -8.62 -4.31
N GLU A 68 -9.86 -9.44 -5.20
CA GLU A 68 -11.09 -10.20 -4.90
C GLU A 68 -11.08 -10.92 -3.54
N LYS A 69 -9.97 -11.54 -3.16
CA LYS A 69 -9.84 -12.33 -1.92
C LYS A 69 -8.71 -11.89 -0.99
N LYS A 70 -7.89 -10.92 -1.39
CA LYS A 70 -6.67 -10.53 -0.69
C LYS A 70 -6.43 -9.03 -0.84
N TYR A 71 -5.51 -8.52 -0.04
CA TYR A 71 -5.01 -7.16 -0.15
C TYR A 71 -3.58 -7.20 -0.67
N LEU A 72 -3.22 -6.18 -1.43
CA LEU A 72 -1.86 -5.96 -1.89
C LEU A 72 -1.38 -4.66 -1.27
N ILE A 73 -0.23 -4.73 -0.59
CA ILE A 73 0.47 -3.57 -0.03
C ILE A 73 1.68 -3.30 -0.91
N GLU A 74 1.84 -2.07 -1.36
CA GLU A 74 3.05 -1.59 -2.03
C GLU A 74 3.79 -0.61 -1.14
N GLU A 75 5.10 -0.75 -1.16
CA GLU A 75 6.04 0.20 -0.58
C GLU A 75 7.04 0.61 -1.66
N PHE A 76 7.47 1.87 -1.66
CA PHE A 76 8.62 2.30 -2.44
C PHE A 76 9.88 2.20 -1.57
N ASP A 77 10.96 1.62 -2.10
CA ASP A 77 12.28 1.69 -1.49
C ASP A 77 13.11 2.74 -2.24
N SER A 78 13.34 3.88 -1.59
CA SER A 78 14.10 5.00 -2.15
C SER A 78 15.58 4.67 -2.38
N ARG A 79 16.16 3.73 -1.62
CA ARG A 79 17.56 3.31 -1.77
C ARG A 79 17.72 2.44 -3.00
N SER A 80 16.87 1.44 -3.16
CA SER A 80 16.93 0.52 -4.31
C SER A 80 16.17 1.04 -5.55
N LYS A 81 15.41 2.13 -5.41
CA LYS A 81 14.48 2.68 -6.43
C LYS A 81 13.51 1.62 -6.98
N ASN A 82 13.08 0.70 -6.12
CA ASN A 82 12.16 -0.38 -6.49
C ASN A 82 10.87 -0.27 -5.71
N TYR A 83 9.78 -0.74 -6.32
CA TYR A 83 8.53 -0.97 -5.61
C TYR A 83 8.56 -2.38 -5.03
N TRP A 84 8.05 -2.54 -3.83
CA TRP A 84 7.93 -3.83 -3.15
C TRP A 84 6.47 -4.10 -2.91
N VAL A 85 6.02 -5.31 -3.27
CA VAL A 85 4.63 -5.71 -3.02
C VAL A 85 4.53 -6.92 -2.12
N ARG A 86 3.53 -6.88 -1.24
CA ARG A 86 3.21 -7.90 -0.26
C ARG A 86 1.74 -8.20 -0.32
N THR A 87 1.38 -9.47 -0.18
CA THR A 87 -0.03 -9.87 -0.13
C THR A 87 -0.46 -10.12 1.31
N MET A 88 -1.64 -9.64 1.67
CA MET A 88 -2.23 -9.81 3.00
C MET A 88 -3.62 -10.43 2.86
N GLU A 89 -4.04 -11.21 3.84
CA GLU A 89 -5.34 -11.90 3.80
C GLU A 89 -6.49 -11.02 4.29
N ASN A 90 -6.22 -10.08 5.19
CA ASN A 90 -7.27 -9.28 5.84
C ASN A 90 -6.78 -7.87 6.23
N GLN A 91 -7.72 -7.01 6.60
CA GLN A 91 -7.43 -5.64 7.01
C GLN A 91 -6.61 -5.55 8.30
N GLU A 92 -6.78 -6.48 9.24
CA GLU A 92 -6.00 -6.49 10.49
C GLU A 92 -4.50 -6.66 10.22
N GLN A 93 -4.13 -7.53 9.29
CA GLN A 93 -2.75 -7.70 8.83
C GLN A 93 -2.21 -6.42 8.19
N ILE A 94 -3.03 -5.69 7.43
CA ILE A 94 -2.65 -4.41 6.84
C ILE A 94 -2.39 -3.38 7.95
N LYS A 95 -3.32 -3.23 8.89
CA LYS A 95 -3.18 -2.29 10.02
C LYS A 95 -1.89 -2.56 10.79
N LYS A 96 -1.66 -3.83 11.15
CA LYS A 96 -0.44 -4.26 11.87
C LYS A 96 0.83 -3.99 11.06
N PHE A 97 0.81 -4.28 9.75
CA PHE A 97 1.94 -4.02 8.86
C PHE A 97 2.30 -2.53 8.82
N VAL A 98 1.31 -1.69 8.51
CA VAL A 98 1.51 -0.24 8.38
C VAL A 98 1.97 0.34 9.72
N LYS A 99 1.35 -0.03 10.84
CA LYS A 99 1.76 0.41 12.18
C LYS A 99 3.22 0.05 12.47
N ASN A 100 3.60 -1.21 12.32
CA ASN A 100 4.99 -1.65 12.55
C ASN A 100 5.98 -0.91 11.65
N ARG A 101 5.59 -0.62 10.41
CA ARG A 101 6.45 0.06 9.44
C ARG A 101 6.71 1.52 9.82
N LEU A 102 5.68 2.21 10.26
CA LEU A 102 5.78 3.59 10.70
C LEU A 102 6.50 3.71 12.04
N GLU A 103 6.28 2.79 12.97
CA GLU A 103 7.09 2.68 14.19
C GLU A 103 8.57 2.46 13.86
N THR A 104 8.88 1.66 12.83
CA THR A 104 10.27 1.49 12.36
C THR A 104 10.84 2.80 11.86
N TYR A 105 10.07 3.59 11.11
CA TYR A 105 10.53 4.89 10.62
C TYR A 105 10.70 5.90 11.75
N GLU A 106 9.75 6.03 12.67
CA GLU A 106 9.87 6.91 13.84
C GLU A 106 11.12 6.57 14.67
N ASN A 107 11.38 5.27 14.88
CA ASN A 107 12.57 4.82 15.59
C ASN A 107 13.90 5.16 14.88
N GLN A 108 13.90 5.40 13.57
CA GLN A 108 15.10 5.87 12.86
C GLN A 108 15.43 7.34 13.17
N TRP A 109 14.46 8.11 13.67
CA TRP A 109 14.64 9.52 14.08
C TRP A 109 14.84 9.70 15.58
N ASN A 110 14.69 8.63 16.38
CA ASN A 110 14.97 8.64 17.81
C ASN A 110 16.42 9.08 18.07
N GLY A 111 16.58 10.24 18.74
CA GLY A 111 17.87 10.85 19.05
C GLY A 111 18.24 12.06 18.19
N CYS A 112 17.52 12.34 17.10
CA CYS A 112 17.70 13.56 16.29
C CYS A 112 16.87 14.77 16.79
N GLY A 113 15.97 14.58 17.76
CA GLY A 113 15.08 15.63 18.28
C GLY A 113 13.94 16.02 17.34
N CYS A 114 13.85 15.42 16.15
CA CYS A 114 12.79 15.62 15.17
C CYS A 114 11.71 14.54 15.32
N ARG A 115 10.44 14.91 15.16
CA ARG A 115 9.29 13.97 15.07
C ARG A 115 8.66 14.08 13.70
N VAL A 116 8.30 12.94 13.11
CA VAL A 116 7.57 12.91 11.84
C VAL A 116 6.09 12.80 12.15
N HIS A 117 5.30 13.77 11.68
CA HIS A 117 3.85 13.68 11.79
C HIS A 117 3.30 12.82 10.65
N TYR A 118 2.64 11.74 11.03
CA TYR A 118 1.86 10.89 10.14
C TYR A 118 0.38 11.23 10.35
N SER A 119 -0.38 11.44 9.28
CA SER A 119 -1.83 11.67 9.33
C SER A 119 -2.52 10.50 10.03
N ASP A 120 -3.51 10.72 10.91
CA ASP A 120 -4.14 9.65 11.69
C ASP A 120 -4.66 8.50 10.82
N ILE A 121 -4.13 7.31 11.07
CA ILE A 121 -4.12 6.18 10.12
C ILE A 121 -5.25 5.20 10.42
N PHE A 122 -5.71 5.19 11.67
CA PHE A 122 -6.69 4.27 12.19
C PHE A 122 -7.58 5.02 13.20
N GLU A 123 -8.64 5.65 12.73
CA GLU A 123 -9.78 5.97 13.59
C GLU A 123 -10.70 4.75 13.60
N ASP A 124 -11.03 4.27 14.80
CA ASP A 124 -11.88 3.10 15.05
C ASP A 124 -13.36 3.36 14.70
#